data_AF-A0A6A7LBI9-F1
#
_entry.id   AF-A0A6A7LBI9-F1
#
_cell.length_a   1.000
_cell.length_b   1.000
_cell.length_c   1.000
_cell.angle_alpha   90.00
_cell.angle_beta   90.00
_cell.angle_gamma   90.00
#
_symmetry.space_group_name_H-M   'P 1'
#
loop_
_entity.id
_entity.type
_entity.pdbx_description
1 polymer ?
#
loop_
_entity_poly.entity_id
_entity_poly.type
_entity_poly.pdbx_seq_one_letter_code
_entity_poly.pdbx_strand_id
1 'polypeptide(L)'
;MMRLIVVSMVTALVIIFISQQMGGFNAYASENSPYNSGYNHGCDDAGISDPNDRYINQPEKGPAFHTEEFMSGYDNGFESCKGDTSNENCDSSYPDVCIAPPPPDLNCDDVSYKNIKVEGNDPHGFDRDSDGIGCES
;
A
#
# COMPACT_ATOMS: atom_id res chain seq x y z
N MET A 1 -28.18 11.01 -63.81
CA MET A 1 -27.42 11.86 -62.87
C MET A 1 -27.67 11.51 -61.41
N MET A 2 -28.92 11.46 -60.93
CA MET A 2 -29.25 11.17 -59.52
C MET A 2 -28.74 9.80 -58.99
N ARG A 3 -28.77 8.74 -59.81
CA ARG A 3 -28.28 7.39 -59.41
C ARG A 3 -26.75 7.29 -59.23
N LEU A 4 -25.97 8.07 -59.99
CA LEU A 4 -24.50 8.08 -59.82
C LEU A 4 -24.10 8.83 -58.56
N ILE A 5 -24.85 9.87 -58.17
CA ILE A 5 -24.60 10.65 -56.95
C ILE A 5 -24.82 9.76 -55.72
N VAL A 6 -25.91 8.97 -55.68
CA VAL A 6 -26.18 8.06 -54.55
C VAL A 6 -25.11 6.98 -54.40
N VAL A 7 -24.63 6.38 -55.50
CA VAL A 7 -23.55 5.37 -55.45
C VAL A 7 -22.24 5.98 -54.96
N SER A 8 -21.92 7.21 -55.37
CA SER A 8 -20.73 7.93 -54.91
C SER A 8 -20.81 8.28 -53.42
N MET A 9 -21.98 8.61 -52.89
CA MET A 9 -22.14 8.93 -51.47
C MET A 9 -22.09 7.69 -50.59
N VAL A 10 -22.70 6.58 -51.03
CA VAL A 10 -22.68 5.31 -50.25
C VAL A 10 -21.26 4.73 -50.19
N THR A 11 -20.50 4.79 -51.29
CA THR A 11 -19.11 4.31 -51.30
C THR A 11 -18.18 5.16 -50.43
N ALA A 12 -18.34 6.49 -50.43
CA ALA A 12 -17.59 7.38 -49.54
C ALA A 12 -17.89 7.11 -48.06
N LEU A 13 -19.16 6.87 -47.71
CA LEU A 13 -19.56 6.58 -46.32
C LEU A 13 -19.02 5.23 -45.82
N VAL A 14 -18.95 4.20 -46.68
CA VAL A 14 -18.37 2.90 -46.33
C VAL A 14 -16.85 3.02 -46.08
N ILE A 15 -16.13 3.82 -46.86
CA ILE A 15 -14.69 4.05 -46.66
C ILE A 15 -14.43 4.78 -45.34
N ILE A 16 -15.27 5.76 -44.97
CA ILE A 16 -15.19 6.49 -43.69
C ILE A 16 -15.50 5.58 -42.48
N PHE A 17 -16.34 4.56 -42.65
CA PHE A 17 -16.63 3.59 -41.60
C PHE A 17 -15.49 2.59 -41.38
N ILE A 18 -14.81 2.15 -42.44
CA ILE A 18 -13.69 1.20 -42.35
C ILE A 18 -12.46 1.87 -41.71
N SER A 19 -12.23 3.16 -41.93
CA SER A 19 -11.10 3.89 -41.33
C SER A 19 -11.26 4.24 -39.85
N GLN A 20 -12.48 4.20 -39.30
CA GLN A 20 -12.72 4.48 -37.86
C GLN A 20 -12.46 3.27 -36.95
N GLN A 21 -12.27 2.06 -37.50
CA GLN A 21 -12.06 0.86 -36.68
C GLN A 21 -10.61 0.65 -36.20
N MET A 22 -9.65 1.46 -36.68
CA MET A 22 -8.24 1.41 -36.24
C MET A 22 -7.87 2.55 -35.29
N GLY A 23 -8.87 3.20 -34.69
CA GLY A 23 -8.68 4.18 -33.63
C GLY A 23 -8.31 3.49 -32.32
N GLY A 24 -7.01 3.22 -32.15
CA GLY A 24 -6.30 3.09 -30.88
C GLY A 24 -6.93 2.20 -29.81
N PHE A 25 -6.38 0.99 -29.64
CA PHE A 25 -6.37 0.39 -28.31
C PHE A 25 -5.66 1.39 -27.39
N ASN A 26 -6.40 2.10 -26.55
CA ASN A 26 -5.82 2.80 -25.42
C ASN A 26 -5.28 1.72 -24.49
N ALA A 27 -4.00 1.38 -24.68
CA ALA A 27 -3.24 0.75 -23.62
C ALA A 27 -3.16 1.80 -22.51
N TYR A 28 -3.98 1.63 -21.48
CA TYR A 28 -3.70 2.27 -20.20
C TYR A 28 -2.41 1.61 -19.68
N ALA A 29 -1.26 2.08 -20.17
CA ALA A 29 -0.06 1.97 -19.38
C ALA A 29 -0.38 2.75 -18.11
N SER A 30 -0.53 2.03 -16.99
CA SER A 30 -0.26 2.66 -15.71
C SER A 30 1.19 3.12 -15.82
N GLU A 31 1.39 4.36 -16.23
CA GLU A 31 2.73 4.94 -16.26
C GLU A 31 3.17 4.96 -14.81
N ASN A 32 4.03 4.00 -14.46
CA ASN A 32 4.83 4.08 -13.26
C ASN A 32 5.75 5.29 -13.44
N SER A 33 5.22 6.48 -13.15
CA SER A 33 6.00 7.70 -13.08
C SER A 33 7.15 7.50 -12.10
N PRO A 34 8.24 8.25 -12.22
CA PRO A 34 9.31 8.23 -11.23
C PRO A 34 8.76 8.37 -9.80
N TYR A 35 7.74 9.21 -9.62
CA TYR A 35 7.01 9.36 -8.36
C TYR A 35 6.37 8.05 -7.87
N ASN A 36 5.58 7.38 -8.71
CA ASN A 36 4.89 6.13 -8.34
C ASN A 36 5.89 5.01 -8.03
N SER A 37 6.97 4.91 -8.80
CA SER A 37 8.06 3.98 -8.51
C SER A 37 8.75 4.28 -7.18
N GLY A 38 9.02 5.56 -6.90
CA GLY A 38 9.56 5.99 -5.61
C GLY A 38 8.63 5.63 -4.46
N TYR A 39 7.34 5.96 -4.59
CA TYR A 39 6.32 5.66 -3.60
C TYR A 39 6.28 4.18 -3.22
N ASN A 40 6.29 3.28 -4.21
CA ASN A 40 6.30 1.85 -3.96
C ASN A 40 7.57 1.40 -3.23
N HIS A 41 8.75 1.90 -3.62
CA HIS A 41 10.00 1.61 -2.91
C HIS A 41 9.99 2.12 -1.46
N GLY A 42 9.43 3.32 -1.22
CA GLY A 42 9.26 3.84 0.12
C GLY A 42 8.37 2.95 0.98
N CYS A 43 7.28 2.43 0.41
CA CYS A 43 6.40 1.49 1.09
C CYS A 43 7.05 0.14 1.38
N ASP A 44 7.84 -0.41 0.45
CA ASP A 44 8.60 -1.63 0.68
C ASP A 44 9.61 -1.45 1.83
N ASP A 45 10.30 -0.30 1.86
CA ASP A 45 11.31 0.04 2.87
C ASP A 45 10.71 0.38 4.25
N ALA A 46 9.44 0.79 4.31
CA ALA A 46 8.73 1.02 5.57
C ALA A 46 8.71 -0.22 6.47
N GLY A 47 8.66 -1.42 5.87
CA GLY A 47 8.72 -2.69 6.57
C GLY A 47 10.12 -3.14 7.03
N ILE A 48 11.17 -2.37 6.72
CA ILE A 48 12.56 -2.76 7.02
C ILE A 48 13.03 -2.09 8.32
N SER A 49 13.32 -2.93 9.33
CA SER A 49 13.75 -2.50 10.66
C SER A 49 15.18 -1.94 10.71
N ASP A 50 16.12 -2.50 9.92
CA ASP A 50 17.49 -1.98 9.83
C ASP A 50 17.57 -0.89 8.73
N PRO A 51 17.91 0.36 9.08
CA PRO A 51 18.04 1.42 8.09
C PRO A 51 19.04 1.12 6.98
N ASN A 52 20.08 0.31 7.22
CA ASN A 52 21.11 0.02 6.22
C ASN A 52 20.62 -0.90 5.09
N ASP A 53 19.58 -1.68 5.34
CA ASP A 53 19.01 -2.62 4.37
C ASP A 53 18.03 -1.93 3.40
N ARG A 54 17.60 -0.71 3.72
CA ARG A 54 16.68 0.10 2.89
C ARG A 54 17.30 0.41 1.54
N TYR A 55 16.48 0.35 0.50
CA TYR A 55 16.86 0.62 -0.88
C TYR A 55 17.79 1.84 -1.02
N ILE A 56 17.41 2.96 -0.41
CA ILE A 56 18.15 4.22 -0.56
C ILE A 56 19.52 4.24 0.15
N ASN A 57 19.77 3.32 1.09
CA ASN A 57 21.02 3.25 1.84
C ASN A 57 21.99 2.18 1.30
N GLN A 58 21.57 1.42 0.29
CA GLN A 58 22.43 0.44 -0.36
C GLN A 58 23.51 1.11 -1.23
N PRO A 59 24.70 0.47 -1.40
CA PRO A 59 25.74 0.98 -2.29
C PRO A 59 25.20 1.28 -3.69
N GLU A 60 25.54 2.45 -4.23
CA GLU A 60 25.10 2.92 -5.57
C GLU A 60 23.58 3.16 -5.73
N LYS A 61 22.82 3.19 -4.62
CA LYS A 61 21.37 3.47 -4.59
C LYS A 61 20.99 4.75 -3.85
N GLY A 62 21.99 5.49 -3.39
CA GLY A 62 21.80 6.73 -2.65
C GLY A 62 21.17 7.87 -3.45
N PRO A 63 20.90 9.02 -2.81
CA PRO A 63 20.04 10.01 -3.42
C PRO A 63 20.50 10.65 -4.73
N ALA A 64 21.80 10.66 -4.96
CA ALA A 64 22.38 11.17 -6.19
C ALA A 64 22.04 10.34 -7.45
N PHE A 65 21.50 9.12 -7.28
CA PHE A 65 21.20 8.21 -8.39
C PHE A 65 19.73 8.25 -8.84
N HIS A 66 18.90 9.12 -8.24
CA HIS A 66 17.48 9.22 -8.53
C HIS A 66 17.05 10.65 -8.83
N THR A 67 15.89 10.79 -9.48
CA THR A 67 15.27 12.09 -9.76
C THR A 67 14.61 12.65 -8.51
N GLU A 68 14.45 13.97 -8.45
CA GLU A 68 13.70 14.63 -7.36
C GLU A 68 12.27 14.09 -7.26
N GLU A 69 11.65 13.75 -8.40
CA GLU A 69 10.31 13.18 -8.46
C GLU A 69 10.24 11.78 -7.83
N PHE A 70 11.24 10.94 -8.09
CA PHE A 70 11.36 9.64 -7.42
C PHE A 70 11.55 9.81 -5.91
N MET A 71 12.39 10.75 -5.48
CA MET A 71 12.63 10.99 -4.05
C MET A 71 11.42 11.51 -3.30
N SER A 72 10.69 12.45 -3.91
CA SER A 72 9.42 12.92 -3.37
C SER A 72 8.43 11.76 -3.21
N GLY A 73 8.36 10.88 -4.21
CA GLY A 73 7.56 9.65 -4.13
C GLY A 73 8.01 8.75 -2.99
N TYR A 74 9.31 8.47 -2.90
CA TYR A 74 9.90 7.60 -1.87
C TYR A 74 9.62 8.10 -0.46
N ASP A 75 9.84 9.38 -0.17
CA ASP A 75 9.59 9.93 1.17
C ASP A 75 8.09 9.87 1.53
N ASN A 76 7.21 10.19 0.58
CA ASN A 76 5.77 10.13 0.78
C ASN A 76 5.27 8.70 0.99
N GLY A 77 5.77 7.74 0.19
CA GLY A 77 5.42 6.32 0.33
C GLY A 77 5.94 5.74 1.63
N PHE A 78 7.19 6.07 1.98
CA PHE A 78 7.79 5.68 3.25
C PHE A 78 6.95 6.18 4.43
N GLU A 79 6.61 7.47 4.50
CA GLU A 79 5.79 7.98 5.61
C GLU A 79 4.34 7.46 5.60
N SER A 80 3.74 7.28 4.42
CA SER A 80 2.39 6.71 4.30
C SER A 80 2.34 5.26 4.81
N CYS A 81 3.25 4.42 4.34
CA CYS A 81 3.24 2.98 4.63
C CYS A 81 3.96 2.63 5.94
N LYS A 82 4.82 3.53 6.46
CA LYS A 82 5.34 3.41 7.83
C LYS A 82 4.21 3.53 8.85
N GLY A 83 3.21 4.35 8.58
CA GLY A 83 1.95 4.39 9.33
C GLY A 83 1.20 3.05 9.31
N ASP A 84 1.28 2.30 8.20
CA ASP A 84 0.69 0.96 8.07
C ASP A 84 1.56 -0.17 8.68
N THR A 85 2.84 0.08 8.99
CA THR A 85 3.71 -0.87 9.73
C THR A 85 3.72 -0.68 11.24
N SER A 86 3.08 0.38 11.74
CA SER A 86 2.64 0.42 13.13
C SER A 86 1.19 -0.04 13.18
N ASN A 87 0.90 -1.04 14.00
CA ASN A 87 0.11 -0.87 15.22
C ASN A 87 -1.02 0.19 15.30
N GLU A 88 -1.55 0.80 14.24
CA GLU A 88 -2.65 1.77 14.35
C GLU A 88 -3.94 1.09 14.86
N ASN A 89 -3.99 -0.23 14.71
CA ASN A 89 -5.02 -1.07 15.30
C ASN A 89 -4.49 -2.00 16.39
N CYS A 90 -3.33 -1.76 17.00
CA CYS A 90 -2.92 -2.57 18.15
C CYS A 90 -2.64 -1.70 19.37
N ASP A 91 -3.15 -2.16 20.50
CA ASP A 91 -3.14 -1.46 21.76
C ASP A 91 -1.71 -1.43 22.32
N SER A 92 -1.26 -0.25 22.73
CA SER A 92 0.08 -0.06 23.32
C SER A 92 0.28 -0.86 24.61
N SER A 93 -0.80 -1.32 25.24
CA SER A 93 -0.76 -2.13 26.45
C SER A 93 -0.18 -3.53 26.21
N TYR A 94 -0.08 -3.97 24.95
CA TYR A 94 0.44 -5.29 24.55
C TYR A 94 1.60 -5.10 23.56
N PRO A 95 2.79 -4.67 24.00
CA PRO A 95 3.87 -4.25 23.10
C PRO A 95 4.50 -5.37 22.27
N ASP A 96 4.39 -6.62 22.74
CA ASP A 96 5.05 -7.77 22.13
C ASP A 96 4.13 -8.51 21.12
N VAL A 97 2.84 -8.20 21.11
CA VAL A 97 1.82 -8.85 20.25
C VAL A 97 0.81 -7.83 19.75
N CYS A 98 0.39 -7.94 18.49
CA CYS A 98 -0.67 -7.08 17.99
C CYS A 98 -2.05 -7.57 18.47
N ILE A 99 -2.66 -6.84 19.41
CA ILE A 99 -4.04 -7.02 19.85
C ILE A 99 -4.77 -5.67 19.75
N ALA A 100 -5.93 -5.62 19.10
CA ALA A 100 -6.64 -4.37 18.85
C ALA A 100 -7.35 -3.81 20.08
N PRO A 101 -7.43 -2.47 20.26
CA PRO A 101 -8.15 -1.89 21.40
C PRO A 101 -9.66 -2.24 21.35
N PRO A 102 -10.35 -2.32 22.51
CA PRO A 102 -11.78 -2.54 22.53
C PRO A 102 -12.55 -1.40 21.82
N PRO A 103 -13.70 -1.68 21.16
CA PRO A 103 -14.37 -2.97 21.00
C PRO A 103 -14.00 -3.75 19.71
N PRO A 104 -14.11 -5.10 19.69
CA PRO A 104 -14.70 -5.96 20.74
C PRO A 104 -13.77 -6.16 21.93
N ASP A 105 -14.34 -6.58 23.06
CA ASP A 105 -13.53 -7.03 24.19
C ASP A 105 -13.11 -8.48 23.96
N LEU A 106 -11.80 -8.74 24.00
CA LEU A 106 -11.18 -10.03 23.73
C LEU A 106 -10.80 -10.71 25.04
N ASN A 107 -10.98 -12.02 25.13
CA ASN A 107 -10.51 -12.84 26.25
C ASN A 107 -9.31 -13.69 25.82
N CYS A 108 -8.65 -14.35 26.78
CA CYS A 108 -7.54 -15.26 26.50
C CYS A 108 -7.88 -16.44 25.58
N ASP A 109 -9.16 -16.75 25.40
CA ASP A 109 -9.64 -17.78 24.47
C ASP A 109 -9.86 -17.25 23.04
N ASP A 110 -9.94 -15.92 22.88
CA ASP A 110 -10.16 -15.25 21.60
C ASP A 110 -8.85 -14.94 20.86
N VAL A 111 -7.72 -15.07 21.55
CA VAL A 111 -6.37 -14.82 21.03
C VAL A 111 -5.52 -16.09 21.04
N SER A 112 -4.58 -16.19 20.10
CA SER A 112 -3.68 -17.35 20.01
C SER A 112 -2.40 -17.22 20.86
N TYR A 113 -2.20 -16.05 21.49
CA TYR A 113 -1.02 -15.73 22.27
C TYR A 113 -1.17 -16.18 23.73
N LYS A 114 -0.06 -16.56 24.35
CA LYS A 114 0.05 -16.92 25.77
C LYS A 114 1.24 -16.18 26.37
N ASN A 115 1.20 -15.92 27.68
CA ASN A 115 2.21 -15.13 28.38
C ASN A 115 2.42 -13.77 27.68
N ILE A 116 1.32 -13.06 27.46
CA ILE A 116 1.30 -11.76 26.80
C ILE A 116 1.89 -10.74 27.77
N LYS A 117 2.90 -9.99 27.36
CA LYS A 117 3.40 -8.88 28.16
C LYS A 117 2.35 -7.77 28.23
N VAL A 118 2.05 -7.30 29.45
CA VAL A 118 1.08 -6.22 29.70
C VAL A 118 1.81 -5.00 30.29
N GLU A 119 1.64 -3.85 29.65
CA GLU A 119 2.20 -2.57 30.09
C GLU A 119 1.11 -1.53 30.33
N GLY A 120 1.17 -0.84 31.49
CA GLY A 120 0.26 0.27 31.78
C GLY A 120 -1.13 -0.19 32.20
N ASN A 121 -2.15 0.21 31.44
CA ASN A 121 -3.51 -0.24 31.67
C ASN A 121 -3.71 -1.59 30.96
N ASP A 122 -4.72 -2.36 31.35
CA ASP A 122 -5.05 -3.62 30.70
C ASP A 122 -6.47 -3.55 30.12
N PRO A 123 -6.66 -2.98 28.91
CA PRO A 123 -7.98 -2.69 28.36
C PRO A 123 -8.87 -3.92 28.14
N HIS A 124 -8.28 -5.09 27.90
CA HIS A 124 -8.99 -6.38 27.78
C HIS A 124 -9.02 -7.20 29.07
N GLY A 125 -8.25 -6.83 30.09
CA GLY A 125 -8.20 -7.59 31.33
C GLY A 125 -7.49 -8.95 31.21
N PHE A 126 -6.45 -9.06 30.36
CA PHE A 126 -5.66 -10.29 30.23
C PHE A 126 -4.79 -10.62 31.45
N ASP A 127 -4.35 -9.61 32.21
CA ASP A 127 -3.49 -9.68 33.40
C ASP A 127 -4.29 -9.32 34.66
N ARG A 128 -4.96 -10.33 35.22
CA ARG A 128 -5.93 -10.15 36.31
C ARG A 128 -5.28 -9.94 37.68
N ASP A 129 -4.08 -10.48 37.88
CA ASP A 129 -3.30 -10.38 39.12
C ASP A 129 -2.24 -9.26 39.07
N SER A 130 -2.10 -8.60 37.91
CA SER A 130 -1.29 -7.40 37.70
C SER A 130 0.19 -7.61 37.93
N ASP A 131 0.71 -8.75 37.47
CA ASP A 131 2.12 -9.09 37.55
C ASP A 131 2.91 -8.70 36.27
N GLY A 132 2.19 -8.20 35.25
CA GLY A 132 2.72 -7.78 33.96
C GLY A 132 2.65 -8.85 32.87
N ILE A 133 2.07 -10.02 33.15
CA ILE A 133 1.94 -11.14 32.22
C ILE A 133 0.48 -11.64 32.16
N GLY A 134 -0.15 -11.46 31.00
CA GLY A 134 -1.51 -11.90 30.74
C GLY A 134 -1.62 -13.27 30.08
N CYS A 135 -2.76 -13.92 30.26
CA CYS A 135 -3.11 -15.19 29.61
C CYS A 135 -2.09 -16.33 29.85
N GLU A 136 -1.72 -16.54 31.11
CA GLU A 136 -0.77 -17.59 31.52
C GLU A 136 -1.33 -19.02 31.48
N SER A 137 -2.65 -19.19 31.29
CA SER A 137 -3.36 -20.48 31.35
C SER A 137 -4.02 -20.89 30.04
#